data_AF-Q9U764-F1
#
_entry.id   AF-Q9U764-F1
#
_cell.length_a   1.000
_cell.length_b   1.000
_cell.length_c   1.000
_cell.angle_alpha   90.00
_cell.angle_beta   90.00
_cell.angle_gamma   90.00
#
_symmetry.space_group_name_H-M   'P 1'
#
loop_
_entity.id
_entity.type
_entity.pdbx_description
1 polymer ?
#
loop_
_entity_poly.entity_id
_entity_poly.type
_entity_poly.pdbx_seq_one_letter_code
_entity_poly.pdbx_strand_id
1 'polypeptide(L)' 'GDIVRGKDLFYGNTYESTQRKVLDDNLKTIFENIKKSDTKLTKLNDEQIREYWWEANRETVWKAITCSDDLKNSSYL' A
#
# COMPACT_ATOMS: atom_id res chain seq x y z
N GLY A 1 -4.85 3.96 1.34
CA GLY A 1 -5.01 2.79 0.47
C GLY A 1 -4.28 2.96 -0.85
N ASP A 2 -4.57 4.02 -1.60
CA ASP A 2 -4.14 4.15 -3.00
C ASP A 2 -2.64 4.10 -3.23
N ILE A 3 -1.82 4.65 -2.32
CA ILE A 3 -0.37 4.54 -2.39
C ILE A 3 0.08 3.08 -2.33
N VAL A 4 -0.46 2.31 -1.39
CA VAL A 4 -0.15 0.88 -1.24
C VAL A 4 -0.65 0.08 -2.45
N ARG A 5 -1.76 0.50 -3.07
CA ARG A 5 -2.35 -0.14 -4.25
C ARG A 5 -1.78 0.31 -5.59
N GLY A 6 -0.93 1.33 -5.61
CA GLY A 6 -0.42 1.93 -6.85
C GLY A 6 -1.47 2.74 -7.64
N LYS A 7 -2.55 3.17 -6.99
CA LYS A 7 -3.66 3.94 -7.60
C LYS A 7 -3.63 5.43 -7.29
N ASP A 8 -2.60 5.86 -6.59
CA ASP A 8 -2.43 7.24 -6.16
C ASP A 8 -2.00 8.13 -7.34
N LEU A 9 -2.88 9.04 -7.75
CA LEU A 9 -2.64 10.01 -8.81
C LEU A 9 -2.04 11.30 -8.22
N PHE A 10 -0.77 11.24 -7.83
CA PHE A 10 -0.08 12.41 -7.29
C PHE A 10 0.50 13.31 -8.40
N TYR A 11 0.04 14.56 -8.47
CA TYR A 11 0.47 15.60 -9.43
C TYR A 11 1.20 16.78 -8.76
N GLY A 12 1.89 16.53 -7.64
CA GLY A 12 2.58 17.58 -6.87
C GLY A 12 3.86 18.11 -7.52
N ASN A 13 4.66 18.85 -6.75
CA ASN A 13 5.89 19.47 -7.26
C ASN A 13 6.99 18.41 -7.56
N THR A 14 8.06 18.84 -8.24
CA THR A 14 9.15 17.94 -8.68
C THR A 14 9.91 17.29 -7.53
N TYR A 15 10.05 17.98 -6.40
CA TYR A 15 10.73 17.45 -5.22
C TYR A 15 9.90 16.31 -4.58
N GLU A 16 8.62 16.55 -4.33
CA GLU A 16 7.70 15.54 -3.78
C GLU A 16 7.54 14.36 -4.74
N SER A 17 7.49 14.62 -6.04
CA SER A 17 7.44 13.58 -7.07
C SER A 17 8.66 12.65 -7.04
N THR A 18 9.84 13.17 -6.69
CA THR A 18 11.07 12.35 -6.58
C THR A 18 10.98 11.42 -5.37
N GLN A 19 10.55 11.93 -4.22
CA GLN A 19 10.34 11.10 -3.02
C GLN A 19 9.25 10.05 -3.24
N ARG A 20 8.18 10.41 -3.97
CA ARG A 20 7.09 9.48 -4.32
C ARG A 20 7.56 8.34 -5.23
N LYS A 21 8.47 8.61 -6.17
CA LYS A 21 9.11 7.56 -6.98
C LYS A 21 9.93 6.59 -6.12
N VAL A 22 10.75 7.11 -5.21
CA VAL A 22 11.53 6.27 -4.29
C VAL A 22 10.61 5.39 -3.44
N LEU A 23 9.49 5.95 -2.94
CA LEU A 23 8.49 5.17 -2.21
C LEU A 23 7.86 4.07 -3.08
N ASP A 24 7.47 4.38 -4.32
CA ASP A 24 6.87 3.40 -5.24
C ASP A 24 7.86 2.29 -5.62
N ASP A 25 9.13 2.61 -5.87
CA ASP A 25 10.18 1.64 -6.17
C ASP A 25 10.44 0.69 -4.98
N ASN A 26 10.41 1.22 -3.76
CA ASN A 26 10.50 0.41 -2.54
C ASN A 26 9.29 -0.52 -2.41
N LEU A 27 8.08 -0.02 -2.66
CA LEU A 27 6.86 -0.84 -2.61
C LEU A 27 6.89 -1.96 -3.67
N LYS A 28 7.27 -1.65 -4.91
CA LYS A 28 7.48 -2.65 -5.97
C LYS A 28 8.47 -3.73 -5.54
N THR A 29 9.61 -3.33 -4.96
CA THR A 29 10.62 -4.26 -4.46
C THR A 29 10.04 -5.20 -3.39
N ILE A 30 9.26 -4.66 -2.45
CA ILE A 30 8.60 -5.46 -1.40
C ILE A 30 7.61 -6.46 -2.01
N PHE A 31 6.74 -6.02 -2.90
CA PHE A 31 5.71 -6.89 -3.50
C PHE A 31 6.28 -7.91 -4.47
N GLU A 32 7.38 -7.61 -5.16
CA GLU A 32 8.15 -8.60 -5.92
C GLU A 32 8.74 -9.69 -5.01
N ASN A 33 9.25 -9.33 -3.83
CA ASN A 33 9.78 -10.30 -2.88
C ASN A 33 8.66 -11.18 -2.29
N ILE A 34 7.50 -10.59 -1.99
CA ILE A 34 6.30 -11.33 -1.58
C ILE A 34 5.88 -12.30 -2.69
N LYS A 35 5.82 -11.84 -3.95
CA LYS A 35 5.50 -12.68 -5.10
C LYS A 35 6.46 -13.87 -5.26
N LYS A 36 7.75 -13.66 -5.02
CA LYS A 36 8.78 -14.72 -5.07
C LYS A 36 8.69 -15.70 -3.90
N SER A 37 8.11 -15.28 -2.77
CA SER A 37 7.99 -16.10 -1.56
C SER A 37 6.89 -17.16 -1.60
N ASP A 38 5.89 -17.00 -2.47
CA ASP A 38 4.79 -17.97 -2.63
C ASP A 38 4.51 -18.24 -4.12
N THR A 39 4.66 -19.50 -4.52
CA THR A 39 4.43 -19.94 -5.89
C THR A 39 3.01 -19.67 -6.39
N LYS A 40 2.02 -19.57 -5.50
CA LYS A 40 0.64 -19.20 -5.86
C LYS A 40 0.52 -17.78 -6.39
N LEU A 41 1.39 -16.87 -5.91
CA LEU A 41 1.39 -15.46 -6.31
C LEU A 41 2.07 -15.24 -7.67
N THR A 42 2.85 -16.19 -8.15
CA THR A 42 3.57 -16.06 -9.43
C THR A 42 2.63 -15.83 -10.63
N LYS A 43 1.40 -16.34 -10.54
CA LYS A 43 0.33 -16.18 -11.55
C LYS A 43 -0.38 -14.82 -11.50
N LEU A 44 -0.21 -14.06 -10.42
CA LEU A 44 -0.82 -12.75 -10.24
C LEU A 44 0.12 -11.65 -10.72
N ASN A 45 -0.44 -10.56 -11.22
CA ASN A 45 0.32 -9.34 -11.46
C ASN A 45 0.50 -8.56 -10.14
N ASP A 46 1.42 -7.58 -10.14
CA ASP A 46 1.74 -6.78 -8.95
C ASP A 46 0.49 -6.06 -8.40
N GLU A 47 -0.32 -5.46 -9.27
CA GLU A 47 -1.54 -4.74 -8.89
C GLU A 47 -2.54 -5.64 -8.14
N GLN A 48 -2.75 -6.87 -8.61
CA GLN A 48 -3.61 -7.86 -7.95
C GLN A 48 -3.08 -8.23 -6.56
N ILE A 49 -1.78 -8.44 -6.42
CA ILE A 49 -1.16 -8.78 -5.12
C ILE A 49 -1.34 -7.62 -4.15
N ARG A 50 -1.15 -6.38 -4.62
CA ARG A 50 -1.30 -5.16 -3.80
C ARG A 50 -2.75 -4.92 -3.37
N GLU A 51 -3.72 -5.21 -4.24
CA GLU A 51 -5.15 -5.16 -3.89
C GLU A 51 -5.53 -6.22 -2.85
N TYR A 52 -5.13 -7.49 -3.03
CA TYR A 52 -5.41 -8.54 -2.06
C TYR A 52 -4.72 -8.28 -0.72
N TRP A 53 -3.48 -7.78 -0.75
CA TRP A 53 -2.78 -7.41 0.48
C TRP A 53 -3.50 -6.28 1.20
N TRP A 54 -3.95 -5.24 0.48
CA TRP A 54 -4.68 -4.14 1.07
C TRP A 54 -6.00 -4.62 1.69
N GLU A 55 -6.78 -5.43 0.98
CA GLU A 55 -8.05 -5.95 1.50
C GLU A 55 -7.84 -6.84 2.73
N ALA A 56 -6.81 -7.69 2.74
CA ALA A 56 -6.52 -8.56 3.87
C ALA A 56 -6.03 -7.82 5.13
N ASN A 57 -5.46 -6.61 4.99
CA ASN A 57 -4.78 -5.91 6.09
C ASN A 57 -5.39 -4.55 6.45
N ARG A 58 -6.34 -4.02 5.66
CA ARG A 58 -6.87 -2.65 5.84
C ARG A 58 -7.42 -2.38 7.23
N GLU A 59 -8.06 -3.36 7.87
CA GLU A 59 -8.58 -3.22 9.24
C GLU A 59 -7.46 -3.06 10.27
N THR A 60 -6.41 -3.88 10.17
CA THR A 60 -5.24 -3.80 11.05
C THR A 60 -4.51 -2.47 10.85
N VAL A 61 -4.34 -2.05 9.59
CA VAL A 61 -3.75 -0.75 9.25
C VAL A 61 -4.58 0.39 9.85
N TRP A 62 -5.90 0.33 9.72
CA TRP A 62 -6.78 1.34 10.31
C TRP A 62 -6.68 1.40 11.82
N LYS A 63 -6.73 0.25 12.49
CA LYS A 63 -6.59 0.15 13.93
C LYS A 63 -5.26 0.75 14.41
N ALA A 64 -4.18 0.56 13.65
CA ALA A 64 -2.89 1.17 13.94
C ALA A 64 -2.92 2.71 13.78
N ILE A 65 -3.57 3.22 12.74
CA ILE A 65 -3.72 4.67 12.50
C ILE A 65 -4.57 5.33 13.60
N THR A 66 -5.62 4.65 14.05
CA THR A 66 -6.58 5.15 15.05
C THR A 66 -6.23 4.76 16.49
N CYS A 67 -4.99 4.29 16.70
CA CYS A 67 -4.55 3.81 18.01
C CYS A 67 -4.48 4.93 19.07
N SER A 68 -4.34 6.20 18.66
CA SER A 68 -4.39 7.33 19.59
C SER A 68 -5.82 7.61 20.07
N ASP A 69 -5.95 8.09 21.31
CA ASP A 69 -7.24 8.40 21.92
C ASP A 69 -8.04 9.43 21.11
N ASP A 70 -7.36 10.41 20.51
CA ASP A 70 -7.95 11.46 19.67
C ASP A 70 -8.62 10.92 18.40
N LEU A 71 -8.22 9.72 17.94
CA LEU A 71 -8.67 9.12 16.69
C LEU A 71 -9.59 7.91 16.89
N LYS A 72 -9.92 7.54 18.14
CA LYS A 72 -10.75 6.37 18.48
C LYS A 72 -12.11 6.30 17.79
N ASN A 73 -12.70 7.46 17.46
CA ASN A 73 -14.02 7.55 16.82
C ASN A 73 -13.95 7.77 15.30
N SER A 74 -12.74 7.75 14.72
CA SER A 74 -12.60 7.84 13.26
C SER A 74 -13.07 6.52 12.64
N SER A 75 -13.83 6.59 11.55
CA SER A 75 -14.21 5.43 10.73
C SER A 75 -13.89 5.67 9.25
N TYR A 76 -13.60 4.60 8.52
CA TYR A 76 -13.51 4.61 7.06
C TYR A 76 -14.66 3.77 6.49
N LEU A 77 -15.18 4.20 5.34
CA LEU A 77 -16.17 3.48 4.52
C LEU A 77 -15.48 2.44 3.62
#